data_AF-A0A3M0HI57-F1
#
_entry.id   AF-A0A3M0HI57-F1
#
_cell.length_a   1.000
_cell.length_b   1.000
_cell.length_c   1.000
_cell.angle_alpha   90.00
_cell.angle_beta   90.00
_cell.angle_gamma   90.00
#
_symmetry.space_group_name_H-M   'P 1'
#
loop_
_entity.id
_entity.type
_entity.pdbx_description
1 polymer ?
#
loop_
_entity_poly.entity_id
_entity_poly.type
_entity_poly.pdbx_seq_one_letter_code
_entity_poly.pdbx_strand_id
1 'polypeptide(L)'
;MPFVNCTGNDTRLLGSALENEEGKTVPDGIEVGAGRRTRAMTTALAMTGGVCVVLAWLEFLLIGQQLAVGLWVIAAAVVAIALVRASSAGKRVAVGTSLGSVTVVAQAAWLVTGIHALWVTTLTATIALGFFLLATAWAGRSEASTRRAATAIPAGFAAVVALVVSAVVVSTAASPAPLVRSLHALGQSNSFEPDAQSATTMVDGARLTNDIEYGSTLPNSFLDIYIADDDPSVGRPTYITVHGGGWIVGDKTDGAPSTDSGGASWAGPCSTPATTWCR
;
A
#
# COMPACT_ATOMS: atom_id res chain seq x y z
N MET A 1 -54.56 -7.19 25.80
CA MET A 1 -53.79 -8.20 26.55
C MET A 1 -52.66 -7.48 27.28
N PRO A 2 -52.72 -7.28 28.61
CA PRO A 2 -51.63 -6.66 29.36
C PRO A 2 -50.74 -7.73 29.99
N PHE A 3 -49.42 -7.61 29.80
CA PHE A 3 -48.44 -8.43 30.51
C PHE A 3 -48.01 -7.74 31.80
N VAL A 4 -47.98 -8.55 32.85
CA VAL A 4 -47.87 -8.23 34.27
C VAL A 4 -46.42 -7.93 34.64
N ASN A 5 -46.24 -6.89 35.45
CA ASN A 5 -45.00 -6.51 36.10
C ASN A 5 -44.96 -7.18 37.50
N CYS A 6 -43.90 -7.94 37.81
CA CYS A 6 -43.69 -8.53 39.13
C CYS A 6 -42.34 -8.05 39.71
N THR A 7 -42.42 -6.97 40.47
CA THR A 7 -41.45 -6.62 41.52
C THR A 7 -41.92 -7.26 42.83
N GLY A 8 -41.06 -8.02 43.51
CA GLY A 8 -41.37 -8.66 44.78
C GLY A 8 -40.09 -8.96 45.57
N ASN A 9 -39.79 -8.02 46.46
CA ASN A 9 -38.76 -8.04 47.50
C ASN A 9 -39.14 -9.09 48.58
N ASP A 10 -38.20 -9.86 49.14
CA ASP A 10 -38.22 -10.09 50.60
C ASP A 10 -36.96 -10.79 51.16
N THR A 11 -36.45 -10.13 52.20
CA THR A 11 -35.38 -10.49 53.13
C THR A 11 -35.87 -11.42 54.26
N ARG A 12 -35.13 -12.50 54.56
CA ARG A 12 -35.00 -13.14 55.91
C ARG A 12 -33.61 -13.80 55.99
N LEU A 13 -32.66 -13.28 56.76
CA LEU A 13 -32.39 -13.49 58.19
C LEU A 13 -32.03 -14.94 58.60
N LEU A 14 -30.74 -15.08 58.97
CA LEU A 14 -30.13 -15.84 60.06
C LEU A 14 -30.34 -17.37 60.16
N GLY A 15 -29.20 -18.08 60.13
CA GLY A 15 -29.09 -19.47 60.57
C GLY A 15 -27.65 -19.97 60.51
N SER A 16 -26.90 -19.76 61.58
CA SER A 16 -25.61 -20.37 61.90
C SER A 16 -25.74 -21.85 62.27
N ALA A 17 -24.75 -22.67 61.89
CA ALA A 17 -24.23 -23.91 62.52
C ALA A 17 -23.87 -24.93 61.41
N LEU A 18 -22.57 -25.29 61.27
CA LEU A 18 -21.99 -26.58 61.70
C LEU A 18 -22.65 -27.76 60.96
N GLU A 19 -21.99 -28.68 60.25
CA GLU A 19 -20.64 -29.23 60.29
C GLU A 19 -20.49 -30.12 59.05
N ASN A 20 -19.26 -30.24 58.57
CA ASN A 20 -18.63 -31.45 57.99
C ASN A 20 -19.55 -32.47 57.27
N GLU A 21 -19.45 -32.50 55.94
CA GLU A 21 -19.34 -33.79 55.23
C GLU A 21 -18.07 -33.81 54.38
N GLU A 22 -17.35 -34.90 54.61
CA GLU A 22 -16.11 -35.35 54.02
C GLU A 22 -16.16 -35.42 52.48
N GLY A 23 -15.07 -34.95 51.87
CA GLY A 23 -14.29 -35.86 51.05
C GLY A 23 -14.92 -36.32 49.74
N LYS A 24 -15.41 -35.41 48.90
CA LYS A 24 -15.43 -35.65 47.45
C LYS A 24 -14.34 -34.81 46.80
N THR A 25 -13.17 -35.42 46.65
CA THR A 25 -12.13 -34.96 45.73
C THR A 25 -12.72 -34.97 44.34
N VAL A 26 -13.31 -33.83 43.94
CA VAL A 26 -13.57 -33.54 42.54
C VAL A 26 -12.19 -33.59 41.88
N PRO A 27 -11.93 -34.54 40.96
CA PRO A 27 -10.64 -34.60 40.31
C PRO A 27 -10.39 -33.24 39.67
N ASP A 28 -9.28 -32.63 40.09
CA ASP A 28 -8.79 -31.37 39.59
C ASP A 28 -8.97 -31.34 38.09
N GLY A 29 -9.58 -30.25 37.65
CA GLY A 29 -9.99 -30.04 36.28
C GLY A 29 -8.91 -30.49 35.33
N ILE A 30 -9.32 -31.25 34.31
CA ILE A 30 -8.53 -31.51 33.13
C ILE A 30 -8.00 -30.14 32.68
N GLU A 31 -6.75 -29.83 33.00
CA GLU A 31 -5.98 -28.79 32.34
C GLU A 31 -5.93 -29.25 30.89
N VAL A 32 -6.94 -28.86 30.12
CA VAL A 32 -6.94 -29.00 28.66
C VAL A 32 -5.78 -28.14 28.23
N GLY A 33 -4.64 -28.82 28.07
CA GLY A 33 -3.33 -28.21 27.96
C GLY A 33 -3.38 -27.05 26.98
N ALA A 34 -3.22 -25.84 27.50
CA ALA A 34 -2.90 -24.69 26.69
C ALA A 34 -1.53 -24.98 26.07
N GLY A 35 -1.54 -25.67 24.93
CA GLY A 35 -0.37 -26.17 24.24
C GLY A 35 0.64 -25.06 24.13
N ARG A 36 1.73 -25.18 24.88
CA ARG A 36 2.75 -24.13 24.98
C ARG A 36 3.31 -23.88 23.58
N ARG A 37 2.92 -22.76 22.98
CA ARG A 37 3.33 -22.41 21.62
C ARG A 37 4.87 -22.36 21.56
N THR A 38 5.46 -23.13 20.67
CA THR A 38 6.92 -23.18 20.54
C THR A 38 7.48 -21.84 20.03
N ARG A 39 8.74 -21.54 20.38
CA ARG A 39 9.44 -20.35 19.84
C ARG A 39 9.47 -20.36 18.32
N ALA A 40 9.70 -21.53 17.72
CA ALA A 40 9.69 -21.73 16.27
C ALA A 40 8.36 -21.31 15.64
N MET A 41 7.23 -21.72 16.22
CA MET A 41 5.90 -21.33 15.74
C MET A 41 5.67 -19.82 15.83
N THR A 42 6.14 -19.19 16.92
CA THR A 42 6.03 -17.74 17.08
C THR A 42 6.84 -16.98 16.03
N THR A 43 8.06 -17.45 15.75
CA THR A 43 8.91 -16.89 14.68
C THR A 43 8.29 -17.09 13.30
N ALA A 44 7.74 -18.28 13.02
CA ALA A 44 7.08 -18.57 11.75
C ALA A 44 5.87 -17.66 11.49
N LEU A 45 5.03 -17.44 12.50
CA LEU A 45 3.91 -16.50 12.43
C LEU A 45 4.39 -15.06 12.17
N ALA A 46 5.41 -14.60 12.89
CA ALA A 46 5.93 -13.25 12.71
C ALA A 46 6.56 -13.04 11.33
N MET A 47 7.38 -13.98 10.86
CA MET A 47 8.00 -13.93 9.53
C MET A 47 6.95 -13.96 8.43
N THR A 48 5.98 -14.88 8.50
CA THR A 48 4.91 -14.97 7.50
C THR A 48 4.06 -13.70 7.50
N GLY A 49 3.74 -13.15 8.68
CA GLY A 49 3.02 -11.88 8.81
C GLY A 49 3.75 -10.71 8.15
N GLY A 50 5.06 -10.58 8.41
CA GLY A 50 5.89 -9.57 7.75
C GLY A 50 5.96 -9.76 6.23
N VAL A 51 6.15 -10.99 5.76
CA VAL A 51 6.16 -11.33 4.33
C VAL A 51 4.84 -10.95 3.66
N CYS A 52 3.68 -11.23 4.27
CA CYS A 52 2.38 -10.83 3.72
C CYS A 52 2.28 -9.30 3.55
N VAL A 53 2.69 -8.52 4.55
CA VAL A 53 2.65 -7.04 4.46
C VAL A 53 3.58 -6.52 3.37
N VAL A 54 4.81 -7.04 3.29
CA VAL A 54 5.77 -6.63 2.27
C VAL A 54 5.30 -7.02 0.87
N LEU A 55 4.78 -8.24 0.67
CA LEU A 55 4.24 -8.67 -0.62
C LEU A 55 3.07 -7.80 -1.06
N ALA A 56 2.18 -7.41 -0.15
CA ALA A 56 1.09 -6.48 -0.44
C ALA A 56 1.63 -5.12 -0.93
N TRP A 57 2.67 -4.57 -0.29
CA TRP A 57 3.29 -3.32 -0.76
C TRP A 57 4.00 -3.50 -2.11
N LEU A 58 4.69 -4.62 -2.33
CA LEU A 58 5.35 -4.90 -3.61
C LEU A 58 4.34 -5.08 -4.74
N GLU A 59 3.19 -5.69 -4.48
CA GLU A 59 2.10 -5.82 -5.46
C GLU A 59 1.56 -4.46 -5.89
N PHE A 60 1.50 -3.51 -4.96
CA PHE A 60 1.15 -2.11 -5.25
C PHE A 60 2.19 -1.40 -6.12
N LEU A 61 3.49 -1.63 -5.88
CA LEU A 61 4.57 -0.93 -6.57
C LEU A 61 4.97 -1.56 -7.91
N LEU A 62 4.87 -2.89 -8.05
CA LEU A 62 5.37 -3.63 -9.20
C LEU A 62 4.27 -3.95 -10.20
N ILE A 63 3.72 -2.90 -10.84
CA ILE A 63 2.62 -3.02 -11.82
C ILE A 63 2.96 -3.99 -12.96
N GLY A 64 4.22 -4.03 -13.40
CA GLY A 64 4.68 -4.95 -14.45
C GLY A 64 4.88 -6.42 -14.04
N GLN A 65 4.87 -6.73 -12.74
CA GLN A 65 5.14 -8.08 -12.20
C GLN A 65 3.95 -8.64 -11.40
N GLN A 66 2.75 -8.10 -11.63
CA GLN A 66 1.53 -8.41 -10.88
C GLN A 66 1.19 -9.90 -10.84
N LEU A 67 1.40 -10.64 -11.95
CA LEU A 67 1.18 -12.08 -11.97
C LEU A 67 2.13 -12.82 -11.00
N ALA A 68 3.43 -12.53 -11.08
CA ALA A 68 4.43 -13.20 -10.26
C ALA A 68 4.23 -12.88 -8.77
N VAL A 69 4.07 -11.60 -8.43
CA VAL A 69 3.82 -11.17 -7.04
C VAL A 69 2.50 -11.74 -6.52
N GLY A 70 1.45 -11.76 -7.34
CA GLY A 70 0.15 -12.31 -6.99
C GLY A 70 0.19 -13.81 -6.64
N LEU A 71 1.00 -14.61 -7.35
CA LEU A 71 1.20 -16.01 -7.01
C LEU A 71 1.91 -16.19 -5.66
N TRP A 72 2.87 -15.32 -5.34
CA TRP A 72 3.53 -15.30 -4.03
C TRP A 72 2.56 -14.90 -2.90
N VAL A 73 1.65 -13.95 -3.15
CA VAL A 73 0.58 -13.58 -2.19
C VAL A 73 -0.33 -14.77 -1.89
N ILE A 74 -0.75 -15.53 -2.91
CA ILE A 74 -1.55 -16.77 -2.73
C ILE A 74 -0.76 -17.78 -1.89
N ALA A 75 0.49 -18.05 -2.25
CA ALA A 75 1.33 -19.02 -1.52
C ALA A 75 1.50 -18.63 -0.05
N ALA A 76 1.81 -17.36 0.23
CA ALA A 76 1.95 -16.84 1.58
C ALA A 76 0.64 -16.92 2.38
N ALA A 77 -0.52 -16.64 1.76
CA ALA A 77 -1.82 -16.78 2.40
C ALA A 77 -2.17 -18.23 2.74
N VAL A 78 -1.85 -19.20 1.87
CA VAL A 78 -2.03 -20.64 2.16
C VAL A 78 -1.16 -21.08 3.34
N VAL A 79 0.12 -20.66 3.36
CA VAL A 79 1.02 -20.94 4.50
C VAL A 79 0.48 -20.30 5.78
N ALA A 80 -0.01 -19.06 5.73
CA ALA A 80 -0.63 -18.38 6.85
C ALA A 80 -1.84 -19.15 7.41
N ILE A 81 -2.74 -19.63 6.55
CA ILE A 81 -3.90 -20.45 6.95
C ILE A 81 -3.43 -21.70 7.70
N ALA A 82 -2.44 -22.42 7.18
CA ALA A 82 -1.89 -23.62 7.80
C ALA A 82 -1.27 -23.31 9.18
N LEU A 83 -0.46 -22.25 9.28
CA LEU A 83 0.14 -21.82 10.54
C LEU A 83 -0.90 -21.39 11.58
N VAL A 84 -1.94 -20.66 11.18
CA VAL A 84 -3.02 -20.26 12.08
C VAL A 84 -3.75 -21.48 12.64
N ARG A 85 -4.10 -22.45 11.79
CA ARG A 85 -4.75 -23.70 12.20
C ARG A 85 -3.88 -24.53 13.14
N ALA A 86 -2.57 -24.57 12.91
CA ALA A 86 -1.64 -25.33 13.73
C ALA A 86 -1.29 -24.65 15.07
N SER A 87 -1.43 -23.32 15.17
CA SER A 87 -0.90 -22.54 16.30
C SER A 87 -1.95 -21.94 17.23
N SER A 88 -3.21 -21.96 16.83
CA SER A 88 -4.31 -21.24 17.48
C SER A 88 -5.53 -22.14 17.63
N ALA A 89 -6.45 -21.76 18.51
CA ALA A 89 -7.71 -22.45 18.71
C ALA A 89 -8.89 -21.45 18.70
N GLY A 90 -10.10 -21.97 18.46
CA GLY A 90 -11.34 -21.22 18.52
C GLY A 90 -11.40 -20.04 17.55
N LYS A 91 -11.80 -18.87 18.06
CA LYS A 91 -12.08 -17.66 17.26
C LYS A 91 -10.90 -17.19 16.40
N ARG A 92 -9.66 -17.34 16.88
CA ARG A 92 -8.46 -16.92 16.12
C ARG A 92 -8.27 -17.74 14.85
N VAL A 93 -8.60 -19.04 14.89
CA VAL A 93 -8.53 -19.89 13.69
C VAL A 93 -9.54 -19.42 12.67
N ALA A 94 -10.78 -19.20 13.08
CA ALA A 94 -11.83 -18.71 12.19
C ALA A 94 -11.42 -17.41 11.48
N VAL A 95 -10.97 -16.39 12.24
CA VAL A 95 -10.55 -15.09 11.69
C VAL A 95 -9.35 -15.22 10.74
N GLY A 96 -8.29 -15.93 11.13
CA GLY A 96 -7.12 -16.06 10.24
C GLY A 96 -7.43 -16.87 8.99
N THR A 97 -8.26 -17.91 9.11
CA THR A 97 -8.69 -18.71 7.94
C THR A 97 -9.61 -17.93 7.01
N SER A 98 -10.48 -17.07 7.53
CA SER A 98 -11.37 -16.25 6.69
C SER A 98 -10.58 -15.18 5.95
N LEU A 99 -9.68 -14.45 6.63
CA LEU A 99 -8.79 -13.48 6.00
C LEU A 99 -7.94 -14.13 4.89
N GLY A 100 -7.29 -15.26 5.19
CA GLY A 100 -6.49 -15.97 4.20
C GLY A 100 -7.32 -16.49 3.02
N SER A 101 -8.53 -17.00 3.26
CA SER A 101 -9.41 -17.47 2.18
C SER A 101 -9.88 -16.32 1.29
N VAL A 102 -10.24 -15.18 1.88
CA VAL A 102 -10.59 -13.96 1.13
C VAL A 102 -9.40 -13.52 0.26
N THR A 103 -8.19 -13.47 0.82
CA THR A 103 -6.97 -13.17 0.04
C THR A 103 -6.82 -14.12 -1.15
N VAL A 104 -6.87 -15.44 -0.93
CA VAL A 104 -6.67 -16.42 -2.03
C VAL A 104 -7.74 -16.29 -3.11
N VAL A 105 -9.02 -16.22 -2.73
CA VAL A 105 -10.13 -16.17 -3.68
C VAL A 105 -10.14 -14.85 -4.45
N ALA A 106 -10.00 -13.72 -3.75
CA ALA A 106 -9.98 -12.41 -4.38
C ALA A 106 -8.76 -12.23 -5.29
N GLN A 107 -7.58 -12.75 -4.90
CA GLN A 107 -6.38 -12.70 -5.73
C GLN A 107 -6.56 -13.48 -7.03
N ALA A 108 -7.01 -14.73 -6.92
CA ALA A 108 -7.22 -15.58 -8.09
C ALA A 108 -8.28 -14.98 -9.02
N ALA A 109 -9.38 -14.46 -8.46
CA ALA A 109 -10.42 -13.81 -9.23
C ALA A 109 -9.93 -12.53 -9.92
N TRP A 110 -9.11 -11.71 -9.25
CA TRP A 110 -8.48 -10.53 -9.85
C TRP A 110 -7.55 -10.92 -11.01
N LEU A 111 -6.64 -11.89 -10.81
CA LEU A 111 -5.70 -12.32 -11.85
C LEU A 111 -6.41 -12.83 -13.12
N VAL A 112 -7.61 -13.38 -12.99
CA VAL A 112 -8.42 -13.86 -14.13
C VAL A 112 -9.24 -12.74 -14.78
N THR A 113 -9.81 -11.83 -13.97
CA THR A 113 -10.82 -10.86 -14.45
C THR A 113 -10.27 -9.46 -14.70
N GLY A 114 -9.15 -9.09 -14.07
CA GLY A 114 -8.62 -7.73 -14.08
C GLY A 114 -9.46 -6.71 -13.31
N ILE A 115 -10.49 -7.12 -12.56
CA ILE A 115 -11.37 -6.18 -11.86
C ILE A 115 -10.63 -5.50 -10.69
N HIS A 116 -10.44 -4.17 -10.79
CA HIS A 116 -9.70 -3.37 -9.80
C HIS A 116 -10.19 -3.54 -8.36
N ALA A 117 -11.50 -3.64 -8.14
CA ALA A 117 -12.06 -3.80 -6.79
C ALA A 117 -11.59 -5.10 -6.10
N LEU A 118 -11.37 -6.18 -6.87
CA LEU A 118 -10.85 -7.44 -6.32
C LEU A 118 -9.39 -7.31 -5.91
N TRP A 119 -8.60 -6.54 -6.66
CA TRP A 119 -7.22 -6.23 -6.30
C TRP A 119 -7.14 -5.42 -5.00
N VAL A 120 -7.93 -4.34 -4.87
CA VAL A 120 -7.99 -3.54 -3.63
C VAL A 120 -8.45 -4.39 -2.43
N THR A 121 -9.42 -5.27 -2.64
CA THR A 121 -9.90 -6.21 -1.61
C THR A 121 -8.78 -7.15 -1.18
N THR A 122 -8.01 -7.68 -2.13
CA THR A 122 -6.90 -8.58 -1.85
C THR A 122 -5.78 -7.89 -1.09
N LEU A 123 -5.39 -6.69 -1.53
CA LEU A 123 -4.39 -5.86 -0.87
C LEU A 123 -4.77 -5.62 0.60
N THR A 124 -6.02 -5.22 0.83
CA THR A 124 -6.57 -4.95 2.17
C THR A 124 -6.59 -6.22 3.04
N ALA A 125 -7.08 -7.34 2.50
CA ALA A 125 -7.16 -8.62 3.21
C ALA A 125 -5.78 -9.17 3.56
N THR A 126 -4.80 -9.04 2.66
CA THR A 126 -3.41 -9.50 2.84
C THR A 126 -2.69 -8.69 3.92
N ILE A 127 -2.85 -7.37 3.93
CA ILE A 127 -2.34 -6.49 4.99
C ILE A 127 -2.98 -6.86 6.33
N ALA A 128 -4.31 -7.02 6.38
CA ALA A 128 -5.03 -7.40 7.60
C ALA A 128 -4.57 -8.77 8.13
N LEU A 129 -4.38 -9.76 7.24
CA LEU A 129 -3.83 -11.06 7.56
C LEU A 129 -2.41 -10.94 8.13
N GLY A 130 -1.54 -10.13 7.50
CA GLY A 130 -0.18 -9.89 7.96
C GLY A 130 -0.12 -9.33 9.38
N PHE A 131 -0.88 -8.27 9.67
CA PHE A 131 -0.98 -7.71 11.01
C PHE A 131 -1.63 -8.67 12.01
N PHE A 132 -2.64 -9.44 11.60
CA PHE A 132 -3.25 -10.47 12.44
C PHE A 132 -2.23 -11.54 12.88
N LEU A 133 -1.37 -12.01 11.97
CA LEU A 133 -0.31 -12.97 12.28
C LEU A 133 0.75 -12.36 13.22
N LEU A 134 1.16 -11.12 12.98
CA LEU A 134 2.11 -10.39 13.84
C LEU A 134 1.54 -10.22 15.25
N ALA A 135 0.28 -9.78 15.37
CA ALA A 135 -0.40 -9.66 16.65
C ALA A 135 -0.54 -11.01 17.37
N THR A 136 -0.86 -12.06 16.62
CA THR A 136 -0.96 -13.43 17.16
C THR A 136 0.40 -13.94 17.65
N ALA A 137 1.48 -13.67 16.92
CA ALA A 137 2.84 -13.99 17.34
C ALA A 137 3.23 -13.25 18.63
N TRP A 138 2.84 -11.97 18.74
CA TRP A 138 3.16 -11.16 19.91
C TRP A 138 2.36 -11.55 21.15
N ALA A 139 1.06 -11.84 21.01
CA ALA A 139 0.17 -12.21 22.11
C ALA A 139 0.58 -13.51 22.85
N GLY A 140 1.38 -14.37 22.20
CA GLY A 140 1.90 -15.60 22.82
C GLY A 140 3.14 -15.39 23.70
N ARG A 141 3.72 -14.18 23.73
CA ARG A 141 4.93 -13.88 24.51
C ARG A 141 4.56 -13.45 25.94
N SER A 142 4.06 -14.39 26.74
CA SER A 142 3.88 -14.16 28.18
C SER A 142 5.22 -14.08 28.94
N GLU A 143 5.20 -13.32 30.03
CA GLU A 143 6.19 -13.03 31.08
C GLU A 143 7.37 -12.07 30.85
N ALA A 144 7.47 -11.15 31.81
CA ALA A 144 8.26 -9.94 31.84
C ALA A 144 9.74 -10.23 32.11
N SER A 145 10.59 -9.85 31.15
CA SER A 145 12.01 -9.67 31.36
C SER A 145 12.33 -8.22 31.00
N THR A 146 13.06 -7.51 31.84
CA THR A 146 13.51 -6.12 31.63
C THR A 146 14.25 -5.92 30.31
N ARG A 147 14.89 -6.97 29.75
CA ARG A 147 15.47 -6.93 28.39
C ARG A 147 14.43 -6.75 27.27
N ARG A 148 13.14 -7.04 27.51
CA ARG A 148 12.07 -6.86 26.51
C ARG A 148 11.67 -5.39 26.30
N ALA A 149 11.77 -4.54 27.33
CA ALA A 149 11.39 -3.13 27.20
C ALA A 149 12.26 -2.40 26.15
N ALA A 150 13.57 -2.69 26.15
CA ALA A 150 14.50 -2.16 25.16
C ALA A 150 14.18 -2.58 23.71
N THR A 151 13.61 -3.76 23.50
CA THR A 151 13.21 -4.25 22.16
C THR A 151 11.76 -3.94 21.78
N ALA A 152 10.91 -3.63 22.76
CA ALA A 152 9.48 -3.38 22.54
C ALA A 152 9.21 -2.00 21.93
N ILE A 153 9.99 -0.98 22.33
CA ILE A 153 9.88 0.38 21.81
C ILE A 153 10.15 0.44 20.29
N PRO A 154 11.30 -0.05 19.77
CA PRO A 154 11.56 -0.01 18.33
C PRO A 154 10.59 -0.89 17.54
N ALA A 155 10.18 -2.05 18.08
CA ALA A 155 9.20 -2.91 17.43
C ALA A 155 7.81 -2.27 17.36
N GLY A 156 7.39 -1.57 18.42
CA GLY A 156 6.14 -0.82 18.46
C GLY A 156 6.15 0.34 17.45
N PHE A 157 7.24 1.11 17.40
CA PHE A 157 7.41 2.17 16.41
C PHE A 157 7.37 1.62 14.98
N ALA A 158 8.11 0.55 14.69
CA ALA A 158 8.09 -0.10 13.38
C ALA A 158 6.69 -0.60 12.99
N ALA A 159 5.93 -1.14 13.95
CA ALA A 159 4.55 -1.57 13.71
C ALA A 159 3.62 -0.38 13.38
N VAL A 160 3.77 0.75 14.08
CA VAL A 160 3.02 1.98 13.80
C VAL A 160 3.37 2.52 12.41
N VAL A 161 4.65 2.60 12.07
CA VAL A 161 5.09 3.04 10.73
C VAL A 161 4.53 2.11 9.65
N ALA A 162 4.63 0.80 9.84
CA ALA A 162 4.08 -0.16 8.88
C ALA A 162 2.56 -0.02 8.74
N LEU A 163 1.84 0.27 9.82
CA LEU A 163 0.39 0.50 9.78
C LEU A 163 0.05 1.76 8.99
N VAL A 164 0.77 2.86 9.22
CA VAL A 164 0.58 4.13 8.48
C VAL A 164 0.88 3.94 6.99
N VAL A 165 2.01 3.32 6.65
CA VAL A 165 2.37 3.02 5.25
C VAL A 165 1.29 2.16 4.59
N SER A 166 0.82 1.12 5.28
CA SER A 166 -0.25 0.25 4.77
C SER A 166 -1.56 1.01 4.53
N ALA A 167 -1.93 1.93 5.44
CA ALA A 167 -3.13 2.75 5.28
C ALA A 167 -3.03 3.69 4.06
N VAL A 168 -1.85 4.30 3.85
CA VAL A 168 -1.57 5.12 2.67
C VAL A 168 -1.67 4.28 1.40
N VAL A 169 -1.00 3.13 1.36
CA VAL A 169 -1.04 2.19 0.21
C VAL A 169 -2.47 1.78 -0.13
N VAL A 170 -3.27 1.36 0.85
CA VAL A 170 -4.67 0.97 0.62
C VAL A 170 -5.52 2.14 0.14
N SER A 171 -5.31 3.32 0.72
CA SER A 171 -6.06 4.53 0.33
C SER A 171 -5.74 4.94 -1.10
N THR A 172 -4.46 4.97 -1.48
CA THR A 172 -4.02 5.29 -2.85
C THR A 172 -4.48 4.22 -3.85
N ALA A 173 -4.47 2.94 -3.47
CA ALA A 173 -4.98 1.84 -4.28
C ALA A 173 -6.50 1.95 -4.52
N ALA A 174 -7.27 2.31 -3.50
CA ALA A 174 -8.72 2.50 -3.61
C ALA A 174 -9.06 3.74 -4.42
N SER A 175 -8.33 4.84 -4.21
CA SER A 175 -8.46 6.07 -4.98
C SER A 175 -7.16 6.87 -4.92
N PRO A 176 -6.55 7.23 -6.06
CA PRO A 176 -5.39 8.11 -6.06
C PRO A 176 -5.74 9.56 -5.68
N ALA A 177 -7.03 9.93 -5.65
CA ALA A 177 -7.48 11.31 -5.49
C ALA A 177 -6.93 12.03 -4.23
N PRO A 178 -6.83 11.40 -3.03
CA PRO A 178 -6.24 12.06 -1.88
C PRO A 178 -4.77 12.43 -2.09
N LEU A 179 -3.99 11.52 -2.71
CA LEU A 179 -2.59 11.76 -3.04
C LEU A 179 -2.47 12.90 -4.05
N VAL A 180 -3.28 12.87 -5.11
CA VAL A 180 -3.33 13.93 -6.13
C VAL A 180 -3.64 15.29 -5.51
N ARG A 181 -4.66 15.37 -4.65
CA ARG A 181 -5.02 16.63 -3.97
C ARG A 181 -3.92 17.14 -3.06
N SER A 182 -3.25 16.25 -2.33
CA SER A 182 -2.11 16.63 -1.48
C SER A 182 -0.94 17.14 -2.32
N LEU A 183 -0.65 16.54 -3.47
CA LEU A 183 0.41 17.00 -4.38
C LEU A 183 0.05 18.34 -5.03
N HIS A 184 -1.19 18.53 -5.47
CA HIS A 184 -1.66 19.81 -6.01
C HIS A 184 -1.58 20.93 -4.94
N ALA A 185 -1.90 20.62 -3.68
CA ALA A 185 -1.78 21.56 -2.57
C ALA A 185 -0.34 21.99 -2.26
N LEU A 186 0.67 21.23 -2.71
CA LEU A 186 2.09 21.55 -2.55
C LEU A 186 2.65 22.47 -3.65
N GLY A 187 1.80 23.00 -4.54
CA GLY A 187 2.21 24.06 -5.48
C GLY A 187 2.16 23.67 -6.95
N GLN A 188 1.68 22.47 -7.29
CA GLN A 188 1.36 22.09 -8.67
C GLN A 188 -0.08 22.55 -8.99
N SER A 189 -0.27 23.86 -9.14
CA SER A 189 -1.58 24.44 -9.44
C SER A 189 -1.73 24.72 -10.93
N ASN A 190 -2.86 24.29 -11.48
CA ASN A 190 -3.28 24.63 -12.83
C ASN A 190 -3.43 26.16 -13.00
N SER A 191 -2.82 26.72 -14.06
CA SER A 191 -2.84 28.14 -14.37
C SER A 191 -3.44 28.39 -15.75
N PHE A 192 -4.20 29.48 -15.91
CA PHE A 192 -4.58 29.99 -17.24
C PHE A 192 -3.60 31.06 -17.74
N GLU A 193 -2.61 31.41 -16.93
CA GLU A 193 -1.52 32.31 -17.27
C GLU A 193 -0.25 31.49 -17.59
N PRO A 194 0.60 31.98 -18.49
CA PRO A 194 1.86 31.31 -18.80
C PRO A 194 2.83 31.37 -17.62
N ASP A 195 3.74 30.40 -17.53
CA ASP A 195 4.73 30.34 -16.43
C ASP A 195 5.77 31.46 -16.55
N ALA A 196 6.07 31.86 -17.79
CA ALA A 196 6.93 32.98 -18.10
C ALA A 196 6.36 33.80 -19.26
N GLN A 197 6.81 35.04 -19.40
CA GLN A 197 6.48 35.84 -20.58
C GLN A 197 7.00 35.12 -21.83
N SER A 198 6.14 34.97 -22.84
CA SER A 198 6.51 34.34 -24.11
C SER A 198 7.70 35.07 -24.72
N ALA A 199 8.79 34.35 -24.93
CA ALA A 199 10.04 34.85 -25.48
C ALA A 199 10.59 33.89 -26.52
N THR A 200 11.47 34.38 -27.38
CA THR A 200 12.25 33.53 -28.29
C THR A 200 13.71 33.64 -27.91
N THR A 201 14.33 32.49 -27.63
CA THR A 201 15.71 32.39 -27.20
C THR A 201 16.41 31.24 -27.91
N MET A 202 17.75 31.25 -27.88
CA MET A 202 18.56 30.15 -28.38
C MET A 202 18.94 29.22 -27.23
N VAL A 203 18.65 27.94 -27.40
CA VAL A 203 18.95 26.88 -26.43
C VAL A 203 19.53 25.69 -27.18
N ASP A 204 20.80 25.36 -26.91
CA ASP A 204 21.52 24.22 -27.50
C ASP A 204 21.46 24.15 -29.04
N GLY A 205 21.57 25.30 -29.71
CA GLY A 205 21.52 25.40 -31.17
C GLY A 205 20.11 25.30 -31.77
N ALA A 206 19.07 25.16 -30.94
CA ALA A 206 17.68 25.27 -31.33
C ALA A 206 17.09 26.61 -30.89
N ARG A 207 16.19 27.15 -31.70
CA ARG A 207 15.34 28.27 -31.33
C ARG A 207 14.17 27.77 -30.50
N LEU A 208 14.12 28.19 -29.25
CA LEU A 208 13.02 27.98 -28.34
C LEU A 208 12.10 29.20 -28.38
N THR A 209 10.83 29.00 -28.71
CA THR A 209 9.77 29.95 -28.37
C THR A 209 8.92 29.35 -27.26
N ASN A 210 8.97 29.93 -26.06
CA ASN A 210 8.27 29.41 -24.89
C ASN A 210 6.86 30.01 -24.73
N ASP A 211 6.00 29.30 -24.00
CA ASP A 211 4.70 29.78 -23.51
C ASP A 211 3.77 30.26 -24.64
N ILE A 212 3.69 29.49 -25.72
CA ILE A 212 2.73 29.75 -26.79
C ILE A 212 1.38 29.17 -26.38
N GLU A 213 0.39 30.04 -26.19
CA GLU A 213 -1.00 29.62 -25.94
C GLU A 213 -1.56 28.88 -27.15
N TYR A 214 -2.07 27.66 -26.94
CA TYR A 214 -2.76 26.89 -27.97
C TYR A 214 -4.26 26.74 -27.69
N GLY A 215 -4.73 27.20 -26.53
CA GLY A 215 -6.15 27.20 -26.17
C GLY A 215 -6.41 27.93 -24.85
N SER A 216 -7.67 28.30 -24.62
CA SER A 216 -8.08 29.09 -23.45
C SER A 216 -9.16 28.43 -22.58
N THR A 217 -9.66 27.27 -23.01
CA THR A 217 -10.77 26.58 -22.32
C THR A 217 -10.30 25.73 -21.13
N LEU A 218 -9.06 25.23 -21.19
CA LEU A 218 -8.45 24.40 -20.16
C LEU A 218 -7.20 25.08 -19.62
N PRO A 219 -6.89 24.97 -18.32
CA PRO A 219 -5.64 25.50 -17.79
C PRO A 219 -4.43 24.74 -18.34
N ASN A 220 -3.25 25.34 -18.19
CA ASN A 220 -1.95 24.86 -18.69
C ASN A 220 -1.93 24.66 -20.21
N SER A 221 -2.72 25.43 -20.96
CA SER A 221 -2.81 25.34 -22.43
C SER A 221 -1.71 26.14 -23.14
N PHE A 222 -0.47 25.97 -22.69
CA PHE A 222 0.73 26.59 -23.24
C PHE A 222 1.72 25.52 -23.67
N LEU A 223 2.43 25.76 -24.77
CA LEU A 223 3.47 24.86 -25.27
C LEU A 223 4.75 25.62 -25.61
N ASP A 224 5.83 24.86 -25.72
CA ASP A 224 7.13 25.36 -26.17
C ASP A 224 7.44 24.78 -27.55
N ILE A 225 7.95 25.61 -28.46
CA ILE A 225 8.36 25.19 -29.81
C ILE A 225 9.87 25.27 -29.92
N TYR A 226 10.48 24.15 -30.32
CA TYR A 226 11.91 24.06 -30.63
C TYR A 226 12.10 23.93 -32.14
N ILE A 227 12.91 24.81 -32.73
CA ILE A 227 13.27 24.77 -34.16
C ILE A 227 14.77 24.62 -34.28
N ALA A 228 15.22 23.50 -34.87
CA ALA A 228 16.64 23.25 -35.09
C ALA A 228 17.27 24.33 -35.99
N ASP A 229 18.54 24.65 -35.72
CA ASP A 229 19.39 25.57 -36.49
C ASP A 229 18.88 27.02 -36.56
N ASP A 230 17.91 27.40 -35.71
CA ASP A 230 17.30 28.74 -35.68
C ASP A 230 16.64 29.20 -36.99
N ASP A 231 16.34 28.28 -37.91
CA ASP A 231 15.80 28.62 -39.23
C ASP A 231 14.37 28.11 -39.42
N PRO A 232 13.34 28.95 -39.23
CA PRO A 232 11.93 28.56 -39.43
C PRO A 232 11.52 28.47 -40.90
N SER A 233 12.35 28.90 -41.85
CA SER A 233 12.00 28.93 -43.27
C SER A 233 12.07 27.55 -43.93
N VAL A 234 12.80 26.63 -43.31
CA VAL A 234 12.97 25.25 -43.79
C VAL A 234 11.84 24.36 -43.25
N GLY A 235 11.10 23.72 -44.17
CA GLY A 235 10.09 22.73 -43.81
C GLY A 235 10.72 21.47 -43.19
N ARG A 236 10.21 21.05 -42.03
CA ARG A 236 10.70 19.88 -41.28
C ARG A 236 9.52 19.03 -40.79
N PRO A 237 9.71 17.72 -40.51
CA PRO A 237 8.73 16.94 -39.76
C PRO A 237 8.49 17.55 -38.37
N THR A 238 7.23 17.63 -37.96
CA THR A 238 6.84 18.09 -36.62
C THR A 238 6.76 16.91 -35.66
N TYR A 239 7.46 17.01 -34.54
CA TYR A 239 7.34 16.09 -33.42
C TYR A 239 6.57 16.77 -32.29
N ILE A 240 5.63 16.06 -31.68
CA ILE A 240 4.89 16.52 -30.51
C ILE A 240 5.30 15.65 -29.34
N THR A 241 5.90 16.27 -28.32
CA THR A 241 6.27 15.59 -27.08
C THR A 241 5.27 15.96 -26.00
N VAL A 242 4.78 14.95 -25.30
CA VAL A 242 3.93 15.10 -24.12
C VAL A 242 4.70 14.51 -22.94
N HIS A 243 4.89 15.30 -21.88
CA HIS A 243 5.66 14.87 -20.72
C HIS A 243 4.94 13.74 -19.96
N GLY A 244 5.71 13.04 -19.12
CA GLY A 244 5.22 11.98 -18.22
C GLY A 244 4.61 12.55 -16.93
N GLY A 245 4.74 11.82 -15.82
CA GLY A 245 4.28 12.30 -14.51
C GLY A 245 2.86 11.87 -14.11
N GLY A 246 2.29 10.91 -14.85
CA GLY A 246 1.10 10.17 -14.44
C GLY A 246 -0.16 11.04 -14.32
N TRP A 247 -0.20 12.19 -14.99
CA TRP A 247 -1.28 13.19 -14.92
C TRP A 247 -1.40 13.91 -13.56
N ILE A 248 -0.36 13.82 -12.72
CA ILE A 248 -0.37 14.37 -11.36
C ILE A 248 0.71 15.43 -11.18
N VAL A 249 1.86 15.21 -11.81
CA VAL A 249 3.02 16.10 -11.71
C VAL A 249 3.61 16.32 -13.09
N GLY A 250 4.33 17.42 -13.18
CA GLY A 250 5.23 17.73 -14.27
C GLY A 250 4.76 18.90 -15.12
N ASP A 251 5.69 19.41 -15.91
CA ASP A 251 5.47 20.56 -16.76
C ASP A 251 6.06 20.34 -18.18
N LYS A 252 5.85 21.32 -19.06
CA LYS A 252 6.33 21.29 -20.45
C LYS A 252 7.86 21.28 -20.58
N THR A 253 8.59 21.61 -19.52
CA THR A 253 10.05 21.59 -19.49
C THR A 253 10.59 20.22 -19.03
N ASP A 254 9.77 19.39 -18.40
CA ASP A 254 10.15 18.03 -18.02
C ASP A 254 10.41 17.14 -19.25
N GLY A 255 11.67 16.79 -19.46
CA GLY A 255 12.13 16.04 -20.63
C GLY A 255 12.38 16.93 -21.86
N ALA A 256 12.43 18.25 -21.69
CA ALA A 256 12.93 19.14 -22.72
C ALA A 256 14.41 18.84 -23.01
N PRO A 257 14.87 18.93 -24.28
CA PRO A 257 16.23 18.60 -24.69
C PRO A 257 17.33 19.36 -23.92
N SER A 258 16.97 20.51 -23.36
CA SER A 258 17.85 21.44 -22.65
C SER A 258 17.89 21.25 -21.13
N THR A 259 17.08 20.33 -20.59
CA THR A 259 17.12 20.04 -19.15
C THR A 259 18.10 18.91 -18.88
N ASP A 260 19.02 19.12 -17.93
CA ASP A 260 19.93 18.09 -17.39
C ASP A 260 19.18 16.96 -16.63
N SER A 261 17.87 16.82 -16.84
CA SER A 261 16.94 16.00 -16.05
C SER A 261 17.08 14.48 -16.26
N GLY A 262 18.16 14.02 -16.92
CA GLY A 262 18.48 12.59 -17.06
C GLY A 262 17.46 11.76 -17.84
N GLY A 263 16.38 12.36 -18.34
CA GLY A 263 15.40 11.75 -19.23
C GLY A 263 15.93 11.79 -20.66
N ALA A 264 16.37 10.63 -21.16
CA ALA A 264 16.73 10.32 -22.55
C ALA A 264 17.05 11.55 -23.44
N SER A 265 18.34 11.82 -23.65
CA SER A 265 18.81 12.76 -24.68
C SER A 265 18.26 12.34 -26.06
N TRP A 266 17.09 12.85 -26.45
CA TRP A 266 16.47 12.58 -27.76
C TRP A 266 17.32 13.13 -28.91
N ALA A 267 18.17 14.12 -28.61
CA ALA A 267 19.30 14.50 -29.42
C ALA A 267 20.55 13.80 -28.89
N GLY A 268 20.92 12.66 -29.49
CA GLY A 268 22.33 12.28 -29.47
C GLY A 268 23.18 13.45 -30.01
N PRO A 269 24.47 13.56 -29.63
CA PRO A 269 25.31 14.65 -30.10
C PRO A 269 25.38 14.64 -31.64
N CYS A 270 24.61 15.51 -32.28
CA CYS A 270 24.77 15.83 -33.70
C CYS A 270 25.96 16.80 -33.86
N SER A 271 27.13 16.37 -33.41
CA SER A 271 28.41 17.07 -33.59
C SER A 271 29.34 16.34 -34.56
N THR A 272 28.78 15.60 -35.52
CA THR A 272 29.54 15.12 -36.69
C THR A 272 29.24 15.98 -37.91
N PRO A 273 30.27 16.58 -38.54
CA PRO A 273 30.09 17.35 -39.76
C PRO A 273 29.59 16.45 -40.90
N ALA A 274 28.67 17.01 -41.67
CA ALA A 274 28.02 16.51 -42.87
C ALA A 274 28.74 15.34 -43.58
N THR A 275 28.11 14.16 -43.64
CA THR A 275 28.04 13.32 -44.86
C THR A 275 27.30 11.98 -44.74
N THR A 276 26.71 11.61 -43.58
CA THR A 276 26.04 10.30 -43.50
C THR A 276 24.63 10.41 -42.95
N TRP A 277 23.65 10.35 -43.86
CA TRP A 277 22.24 10.16 -43.55
C TRP A 277 22.04 8.75 -42.96
N CYS A 278 21.46 8.67 -41.75
CA CYS A 278 20.85 7.44 -41.25
C CYS A 278 19.47 7.27 -41.90
N ARG A 279 19.21 6.08 -42.45
CA ARG A 279 17.86 5.57 -42.77
C ARG A 279 17.23 4.97 -41.52
#